data_AF-A0A969T881-F1
#
_entry.id   AF-A0A969T881-F1
#
_cell.length_a   1.000
_cell.length_b   1.000
_cell.length_c   1.000
_cell.angle_alpha   90.00
_cell.angle_beta   90.00
_cell.angle_gamma   90.00
#
_symmetry.space_group_name_H-M   'P 1'
#
loop_
_entity.id
_entity.type
_entity.pdbx_description
1 polymer ?
#
loop_
_entity_poly.entity_id
_entity_poly.type
_entity_poly.pdbx_seq_one_letter_code
_entity_poly.pdbx_strand_id
1 'polypeptide(L)'
;MDPVADVKFKLKIRVPGWARNQVLPGDLYTFADNKVPEVTISLNGEMMDYKLSKGYAVIENTWKKGDKVNIEFKMEVRKIVADDRVEADKGKIAIERGPIVYCAEWPYAKGNKVLNLLFDENENYTASFNDTLFNGVEIITTMAQPARYNEKSSVERGAKQETLLIPYYLWNNKGPGEMTVWLPVSDNTVRPTPLPSIASKSRVTASVPTKALLAVNDQYEPKSSIDRSWPYYHWWPKNNSWQWIQYDFDKMEENLVIQKFIGLMTVHLEVVVFQLIGRFNTK
;
A
#
# COMPACT_ATOMS: atom_id res chain seq x y z
N MET A 1 39.33 -3.21 11.62
CA MET A 1 39.67 -3.34 13.03
C MET A 1 40.91 -2.53 13.31
N ASP A 2 40.93 -1.80 14.41
CA ASP A 2 42.08 -1.00 14.82
C ASP A 2 42.34 -1.18 16.32
N PRO A 3 42.65 -2.40 16.79
CA PRO A 3 42.99 -2.61 18.18
C PRO A 3 44.40 -2.07 18.48
N VAL A 4 44.62 -1.62 19.72
CA VAL A 4 45.89 -1.06 20.20
C VAL A 4 47.00 -2.12 20.27
N ALA A 5 46.63 -3.38 20.47
CA ALA A 5 47.49 -4.56 20.39
C ALA A 5 46.68 -5.74 19.84
N ASP A 6 47.36 -6.75 19.30
CA ASP A 6 46.72 -7.98 18.83
C ASP A 6 45.84 -8.57 19.94
N VAL A 7 44.55 -8.75 19.65
CA VAL A 7 43.56 -9.15 20.66
C VAL A 7 42.64 -10.24 20.12
N LYS A 8 42.48 -11.30 20.92
CA LYS A 8 41.58 -12.41 20.58
C LYS A 8 40.18 -12.12 21.10
N PHE A 9 39.21 -12.02 20.19
CA PHE A 9 37.80 -11.90 20.56
C PHE A 9 36.87 -12.40 19.44
N LYS A 10 35.59 -12.59 19.81
CA LYS A 10 34.52 -12.97 18.89
C LYS A 10 33.82 -11.73 18.35
N LEU A 11 33.89 -11.53 17.04
CA LEU A 11 33.06 -10.56 16.34
C LEU A 11 31.70 -11.21 16.04
N LYS A 12 30.61 -10.54 16.46
CA LYS A 12 29.23 -10.96 16.18
C LYS A 12 28.59 -9.98 15.23
N ILE A 13 28.33 -10.43 14.01
CA ILE A 13 27.73 -9.60 12.96
C ILE A 13 26.29 -10.04 12.77
N ARG A 14 25.32 -9.13 12.93
CA ARG A 14 23.92 -9.46 12.68
C ARG A 14 23.74 -9.83 11.22
N VAL A 15 23.17 -11.00 10.97
CA VAL A 15 22.70 -11.43 9.65
C VAL A 15 21.19 -11.19 9.61
N PRO A 16 20.70 -10.16 8.90
CA PRO A 16 19.30 -9.78 8.91
C PRO A 16 18.37 -10.93 8.51
N GLY A 17 17.12 -10.91 8.99
CA GLY A 17 16.12 -11.94 8.63
C GLY A 17 15.92 -12.06 7.12
N TRP A 18 15.75 -10.93 6.42
CA TRP A 18 15.58 -10.90 4.96
C TRP A 18 16.74 -11.56 4.21
N ALA A 19 17.97 -11.47 4.74
CA ALA A 19 19.16 -12.13 4.20
C ALA A 19 19.25 -13.63 4.55
N ARG A 20 18.32 -14.15 5.35
CA ARG A 20 18.20 -15.56 5.80
C ARG A 20 16.86 -16.18 5.42
N ASN A 21 16.19 -15.63 4.41
CA ASN A 21 14.84 -16.03 3.99
C ASN A 21 13.79 -15.99 5.11
N GLN A 22 13.86 -14.97 5.99
CA GLN A 22 12.94 -14.76 7.09
C GLN A 22 12.46 -13.31 7.13
N VAL A 23 11.22 -13.04 6.72
CA VAL A 23 10.63 -11.68 6.72
C VAL A 23 10.63 -11.11 8.15
N LEU A 24 10.00 -11.85 9.08
CA LEU A 24 9.99 -11.58 10.52
C LEU A 24 10.12 -12.89 11.31
N PRO A 25 10.50 -12.86 12.60
CA PRO A 25 10.37 -14.02 13.46
C PRO A 25 8.91 -14.49 13.55
N GLY A 26 8.67 -15.78 13.29
CA GLY A 26 7.33 -16.38 13.27
C GLY A 26 6.88 -16.78 11.86
N ASP A 27 5.58 -16.99 11.71
CA ASP A 27 4.89 -17.47 10.50
C ASP A 27 3.93 -16.42 9.89
N LEU A 28 3.85 -15.22 10.47
CA LEU A 28 2.91 -14.17 10.03
C LEU A 28 3.14 -13.72 8.58
N TYR A 29 4.40 -13.72 8.13
CA TYR A 29 4.79 -13.33 6.77
C TYR A 29 5.89 -14.25 6.25
N THR A 30 5.79 -14.63 4.98
CA THR A 30 6.79 -15.45 4.30
C THR A 30 7.17 -14.81 2.96
N PHE A 31 8.36 -15.14 2.47
CA PHE A 31 8.71 -14.81 1.09
C PHE A 31 7.95 -15.75 0.16
N ALA A 32 7.39 -15.20 -0.92
CA ALA A 32 6.67 -15.97 -1.93
C ALA A 32 7.59 -16.87 -2.74
N ASP A 33 8.89 -16.54 -2.79
CA ASP A 33 9.91 -17.38 -3.40
C ASP A 33 10.64 -18.24 -2.36
N ASN A 34 11.21 -19.36 -2.81
CA ASN A 34 11.97 -20.29 -1.96
C ASN A 34 13.48 -19.99 -1.97
N LYS A 35 13.89 -18.75 -2.23
CA LYS A 35 15.32 -18.41 -2.32
C LYS A 35 15.94 -18.31 -0.94
N VAL A 36 17.15 -18.85 -0.81
CA VAL A 36 18.01 -18.63 0.36
C VAL A 36 19.14 -17.69 -0.07
N PRO A 37 19.10 -16.40 0.32
CA PRO A 37 20.14 -15.46 -0.05
C PRO A 37 21.49 -15.89 0.51
N GLU A 38 22.53 -15.77 -0.31
CA GLU A 38 23.89 -16.01 0.10
C GLU A 38 24.44 -14.78 0.86
N VAL A 39 25.12 -15.04 1.97
CA VAL A 39 25.80 -14.02 2.77
C VAL A 39 27.27 -14.38 2.86
N THR A 40 28.11 -13.57 2.22
CA THR A 40 29.55 -13.77 2.18
C THR A 40 30.22 -12.85 3.19
N ILE A 41 31.25 -13.38 3.87
CA ILE A 41 32.09 -12.62 4.78
C ILE A 41 33.54 -12.93 4.41
N SER A 42 34.34 -11.88 4.20
CA SER A 42 35.77 -12.01 3.98
C SER A 42 36.59 -11.19 4.96
N LEU A 43 37.80 -11.65 5.24
CA LEU A 43 38.81 -10.94 6.03
C LEU A 43 40.02 -10.70 5.15
N ASN A 44 40.38 -9.42 4.96
CA ASN A 44 41.53 -9.02 4.13
C ASN A 44 41.48 -9.59 2.69
N GLY A 45 40.27 -9.85 2.17
CA GLY A 45 40.04 -10.41 0.84
C GLY A 45 39.85 -11.93 0.80
N GLU A 46 40.14 -12.64 1.89
CA GLU A 46 39.96 -14.10 1.97
C GLU A 46 38.60 -14.45 2.57
N MET A 47 37.86 -15.34 1.91
CA MET A 47 36.57 -15.83 2.38
C MET A 47 36.71 -16.56 3.72
N MET A 48 35.78 -16.29 4.64
CA MET A 48 35.75 -16.92 5.95
C MET A 48 34.48 -17.74 6.16
N ASP A 49 34.65 -18.91 6.74
CA ASP A 49 33.55 -19.64 7.36
C ASP A 49 33.10 -18.96 8.64
N TYR A 50 31.80 -19.03 8.92
CA TYR A 50 31.22 -18.53 10.15
C TYR A 50 30.11 -19.44 10.64
N LYS A 51 29.86 -19.43 11.95
CA LYS A 51 28.71 -20.10 12.56
C LYS A 51 27.61 -19.08 12.81
N LEU A 52 26.40 -19.38 12.34
CA LEU A 52 25.21 -18.63 12.74
C LEU A 52 24.81 -19.03 14.16
N SER A 53 24.65 -18.03 15.04
CA SER A 53 24.14 -18.21 16.40
C SER A 53 23.19 -17.06 16.73
N LYS A 54 21.91 -17.39 16.95
CA LYS A 54 20.85 -16.42 17.31
C LYS A 54 20.78 -15.21 16.36
N GLY A 55 20.92 -15.45 15.05
CA GLY A 55 20.88 -14.41 14.02
C GLY A 55 22.18 -13.61 13.83
N TYR A 56 23.29 -14.03 14.46
CA TYR A 56 24.61 -13.44 14.27
C TYR A 56 25.58 -14.42 13.63
N ALA A 57 26.34 -13.98 12.64
CA ALA A 57 27.57 -14.64 12.21
C ALA A 57 28.64 -14.41 13.29
N VAL A 58 29.18 -15.49 13.84
CA VAL A 58 30.19 -15.45 14.90
C VAL A 58 31.54 -15.82 14.31
N ILE A 59 32.47 -14.86 14.33
CA ILE A 59 33.84 -15.00 13.83
C ILE A 59 34.78 -14.85 15.02
N GLU A 60 35.52 -15.89 15.33
CA GLU A 60 36.57 -15.86 16.36
C GLU A 60 37.92 -15.71 15.67
N ASN A 61 38.65 -14.64 15.98
CA ASN A 61 39.98 -14.41 15.43
C ASN A 61 40.87 -13.65 16.43
N THR A 62 42.18 -13.66 16.19
CA THR A 62 43.14 -12.72 16.77
C THR A 62 43.22 -11.52 15.84
N TRP A 63 42.58 -10.44 16.23
CA TRP A 63 42.44 -9.25 15.40
C TRP A 63 43.65 -8.36 15.51
N LYS A 64 44.14 -7.91 14.36
CA LYS A 64 45.30 -7.05 14.23
C LYS A 64 44.88 -5.67 13.74
N LYS A 65 45.75 -4.69 14.01
CA LYS A 65 45.62 -3.36 13.44
C LYS A 65 45.60 -3.45 11.92
N GLY A 66 44.53 -2.91 11.31
CA GLY A 66 44.36 -2.86 9.86
C GLY A 66 43.49 -3.97 9.27
N ASP A 67 43.06 -4.97 10.04
CA ASP A 67 42.18 -6.04 9.54
C ASP A 67 40.87 -5.47 8.98
N LYS A 68 40.47 -5.89 7.78
CA LYS A 68 39.23 -5.46 7.12
C LYS A 68 38.28 -6.63 6.96
N VAL A 69 37.13 -6.53 7.61
CA VAL A 69 36.01 -7.47 7.42
C VAL A 69 35.08 -6.87 6.38
N ASN A 70 34.90 -7.55 5.26
CA ASN A 70 33.89 -7.20 4.27
C ASN A 70 32.73 -8.18 4.36
N ILE A 71 31.53 -7.67 4.13
CA ILE A 71 30.28 -8.43 4.25
C ILE A 71 29.42 -8.05 3.07
N GLU A 72 28.92 -9.04 2.35
CA GLU A 72 28.03 -8.82 1.23
C GLU A 72 26.67 -9.42 1.55
N PHE A 73 25.64 -8.59 1.41
CA PHE A 73 24.25 -9.03 1.45
C PHE A 73 23.62 -8.77 0.09
N LYS A 74 23.16 -9.84 -0.58
CA LYS A 74 22.40 -9.71 -1.82
C LYS A 74 21.04 -9.05 -1.51
N MET A 75 20.83 -7.83 -2.01
CA MET A 75 19.57 -7.07 -1.86
C MET A 75 18.68 -7.26 -3.09
N GLU A 76 18.17 -8.48 -3.27
CA GLU A 76 17.19 -8.77 -4.31
C GLU A 76 15.84 -8.14 -4.00
N VAL A 77 15.04 -7.87 -5.04
CA VAL A 77 13.62 -7.56 -4.87
C VAL A 77 12.89 -8.85 -4.52
N ARG A 78 12.16 -8.84 -3.39
CA ARG A 78 11.45 -9.99 -2.85
C ARG A 78 9.97 -9.67 -2.69
N LYS A 79 9.15 -10.70 -2.83
CA LYS A 79 7.69 -10.65 -2.67
C LYS A 79 7.34 -11.29 -1.34
N ILE A 80 6.54 -10.60 -0.53
CA ILE A 80 6.07 -11.05 0.77
C ILE A 80 4.60 -11.42 0.65
N VAL A 81 4.22 -12.56 1.20
CA VAL A 81 2.82 -12.97 1.40
C VAL A 81 2.53 -13.02 2.90
N ALA A 82 1.31 -12.66 3.27
CA ALA A 82 0.81 -12.81 4.63
C ALA A 82 0.25 -14.21 4.86
N ASP A 83 0.26 -14.65 6.11
CA ASP A 83 -0.50 -15.81 6.54
C ASP A 83 -2.00 -15.65 6.24
N ASP A 84 -2.68 -16.73 5.85
CA ASP A 84 -4.09 -16.73 5.47
C ASP A 84 -5.05 -16.28 6.59
N ARG A 85 -4.62 -16.23 7.85
CA ARG A 85 -5.41 -15.65 8.95
C ARG A 85 -5.51 -14.13 8.83
N VAL A 86 -4.64 -13.48 8.06
CA VAL A 86 -4.64 -12.03 7.82
C VAL A 86 -5.59 -11.69 6.66
N GLU A 87 -6.89 -11.63 6.96
CA GLU A 87 -7.94 -11.37 5.96
C GLU A 87 -7.70 -10.11 5.11
N ALA A 88 -7.11 -9.07 5.70
CA ALA A 88 -6.84 -7.81 5.00
C ALA A 88 -5.84 -7.96 3.84
N ASP A 89 -4.94 -8.94 3.91
CA ASP A 89 -3.80 -9.09 3.01
C ASP A 89 -3.92 -10.33 2.10
N LYS A 90 -5.01 -11.09 2.22
CA LYS A 90 -5.33 -12.22 1.33
C LYS A 90 -5.31 -11.81 -0.13
N GLY A 91 -4.68 -12.64 -0.96
CA GLY A 91 -4.52 -12.44 -2.40
C GLY A 91 -3.80 -11.14 -2.77
N LYS A 92 -2.94 -10.65 -1.87
CA LYS A 92 -2.05 -9.51 -2.10
C LYS A 92 -0.61 -9.90 -1.79
N ILE A 93 0.32 -9.15 -2.36
CA ILE A 93 1.76 -9.25 -2.06
C ILE A 93 2.29 -7.90 -1.60
N ALA A 94 3.28 -7.88 -0.72
CA ALA A 94 4.10 -6.70 -0.47
C ALA A 94 5.48 -6.87 -1.12
N ILE A 95 6.11 -5.77 -1.51
CA ILE A 95 7.42 -5.78 -2.15
C ILE A 95 8.46 -5.22 -1.19
N GLU A 96 9.58 -5.93 -1.02
CA GLU A 96 10.73 -5.44 -0.27
C GLU A 96 12.04 -5.59 -1.03
N ARG A 97 13.03 -4.79 -0.64
CA ARG A 97 14.42 -4.93 -1.06
C ARG A 97 15.33 -4.65 0.13
N GLY A 98 16.03 -5.68 0.60
CA GLY A 98 16.82 -5.60 1.82
C GLY A 98 15.92 -5.22 3.02
N PRO A 99 16.24 -4.17 3.80
CA PRO A 99 15.42 -3.75 4.94
C PRO A 99 14.23 -2.85 4.58
N ILE A 100 14.00 -2.56 3.30
CA ILE A 100 13.07 -1.51 2.87
C ILE A 100 11.84 -2.13 2.20
N VAL A 101 10.66 -1.81 2.74
CA VAL A 101 9.36 -2.11 2.13
C VAL A 101 8.97 -0.99 1.16
N TYR A 102 8.37 -1.36 0.03
CA TYR A 102 7.97 -0.46 -1.05
C TYR A 102 6.44 -0.32 -1.12
N CYS A 103 5.98 0.78 -1.70
CA CYS A 103 4.56 1.06 -1.96
C CYS A 103 4.35 1.66 -3.35
N ALA A 104 3.15 1.45 -3.91
CA ALA A 104 2.67 2.18 -5.08
C ALA A 104 1.98 3.48 -4.61
N GLU A 105 2.31 4.62 -5.21
CA GLU A 105 1.73 5.93 -4.88
C GLU A 105 1.15 6.61 -6.13
N TRP A 106 0.04 7.32 -5.97
CA TRP A 106 -0.71 7.95 -7.06
C TRP A 106 0.10 8.80 -8.05
N PRO A 107 1.13 9.61 -7.67
CA PRO A 107 1.84 10.45 -8.64
C PRO A 107 2.62 9.63 -9.67
N TYR A 108 2.90 8.37 -9.35
CA TYR A 108 3.74 7.47 -10.13
C TYR A 108 2.94 6.38 -10.86
N ALA A 109 1.61 6.47 -10.81
CA ALA A 109 0.71 5.60 -11.55
C ALA A 109 -0.06 6.39 -12.60
N LYS A 110 -0.16 5.82 -13.81
CA LYS A 110 -0.93 6.44 -14.89
C LYS A 110 -2.38 6.63 -14.46
N GLY A 111 -2.88 7.85 -14.65
CA GLY A 111 -4.23 8.23 -14.25
C GLY A 111 -4.39 8.58 -12.77
N ASN A 112 -3.30 8.66 -12.00
CA ASN A 112 -3.30 9.00 -10.57
C ASN A 112 -4.14 8.03 -9.72
N LYS A 113 -4.22 6.77 -10.16
CA LYS A 113 -4.99 5.70 -9.50
C LYS A 113 -4.08 4.51 -9.26
N VAL A 114 -3.95 4.11 -7.99
CA VAL A 114 -3.18 2.91 -7.59
C VAL A 114 -4.08 1.82 -7.02
N LEU A 115 -5.21 2.18 -6.43
CA LEU A 115 -6.08 1.22 -5.75
C LEU A 115 -6.80 0.28 -6.73
N ASN A 116 -6.91 0.68 -7.99
CA ASN A 116 -7.49 -0.13 -9.06
C ASN A 116 -6.45 -0.93 -9.84
N LEU A 117 -5.17 -0.88 -9.48
CA LEU A 117 -4.14 -1.62 -10.18
C LEU A 117 -4.11 -3.05 -9.67
N LEU A 118 -4.22 -3.98 -10.61
CA LEU A 118 -3.96 -5.40 -10.42
C LEU A 118 -2.52 -5.69 -10.82
N PHE A 119 -1.75 -6.20 -9.86
CA PHE A 119 -0.37 -6.63 -10.04
C PHE A 119 -0.32 -8.12 -10.39
N ASP A 120 0.84 -8.57 -10.85
CA ASP A 120 1.08 -9.97 -11.17
C ASP A 120 2.29 -10.45 -10.37
N GLU A 121 2.10 -11.56 -9.65
CA GLU A 121 3.15 -12.19 -8.85
C GLU A 121 4.28 -12.78 -9.71
N ASN A 122 4.02 -13.04 -10.99
CA ASN A 122 4.99 -13.58 -11.95
C ASN A 122 5.66 -12.49 -12.79
N GLU A 123 5.23 -11.23 -12.65
CA GLU A 123 5.87 -10.11 -13.33
C GLU A 123 7.27 -9.85 -12.76
N ASN A 124 8.11 -9.22 -13.60
CA ASN A 124 9.41 -8.75 -13.18
C ASN A 124 9.27 -7.47 -12.34
N TYR A 125 10.00 -7.44 -11.22
CA TYR A 125 10.13 -6.27 -10.37
C TYR A 125 11.60 -5.87 -10.38
N THR A 126 11.91 -4.77 -11.06
CA THR A 126 13.28 -4.37 -11.36
C THR A 126 13.67 -3.20 -10.47
N ALA A 127 14.71 -3.39 -9.65
CA ALA A 127 15.29 -2.30 -8.87
C ALA A 127 16.24 -1.45 -9.74
N SER A 128 16.16 -0.14 -9.60
CA SER A 128 17.10 0.78 -10.21
C SER A 128 17.26 2.05 -9.37
N PHE A 129 18.44 2.65 -9.40
CA PHE A 129 18.69 3.93 -8.77
C PHE A 129 18.14 5.06 -9.65
N ASN A 130 17.33 5.94 -9.06
CA ASN A 130 16.83 7.15 -9.68
C ASN A 130 17.45 8.36 -8.98
N ASP A 131 18.29 9.11 -9.70
CA ASP A 131 19.03 10.28 -9.20
C ASP A 131 18.15 11.53 -9.04
N THR A 132 17.06 11.63 -9.80
CA THR A 132 16.15 12.79 -9.79
C THR A 132 15.09 12.73 -8.69
N LEU A 133 14.58 11.54 -8.37
CA LEU A 133 13.55 11.37 -7.35
C LEU A 133 14.18 11.42 -5.96
N PHE A 134 13.64 12.29 -5.10
CA PHE A 134 14.03 12.40 -3.68
C PHE A 134 15.55 12.60 -3.45
N ASN A 135 16.23 13.28 -4.39
CA ASN A 135 17.69 13.48 -4.38
C ASN A 135 18.51 12.18 -4.42
N GLY A 136 17.98 11.12 -5.03
CA GLY A 136 18.63 9.83 -5.15
C GLY A 136 17.92 8.76 -4.32
N VAL A 137 17.22 7.86 -4.99
CA VAL A 137 16.51 6.75 -4.34
C VAL A 137 16.52 5.50 -5.21
N GLU A 138 16.60 4.34 -4.58
CA GLU A 138 16.33 3.07 -5.25
C GLU A 138 14.81 2.90 -5.42
N ILE A 139 14.33 2.88 -6.66
CA ILE A 139 12.94 2.59 -7.02
C ILE A 139 12.80 1.14 -7.48
N ILE A 140 11.56 0.66 -7.55
CA ILE A 140 11.24 -0.61 -8.20
C ILE A 140 10.20 -0.36 -9.29
N THR A 141 10.45 -0.82 -10.51
CA THR A 141 9.47 -0.76 -11.60
C THR A 141 8.89 -2.13 -11.91
N THR A 142 7.62 -2.16 -12.28
CA THR A 142 6.89 -3.37 -12.69
C THR A 142 5.74 -3.00 -13.63
N MET A 143 5.03 -3.99 -14.17
CA MET A 143 3.83 -3.79 -14.97
C MET A 143 2.59 -4.19 -14.18
N ALA A 144 1.58 -3.32 -14.17
CA ALA A 144 0.28 -3.58 -13.54
C ALA A 144 -0.85 -3.30 -14.54
N GLN A 145 -2.03 -3.87 -14.31
CA GLN A 145 -3.22 -3.64 -15.15
C GLN A 145 -4.26 -2.85 -14.36
N PRO A 146 -4.78 -1.72 -14.89
CA PRO A 146 -5.92 -1.07 -14.27
C PRO A 146 -7.17 -1.95 -14.42
N ALA A 147 -7.89 -2.14 -13.33
CA ALA A 147 -9.16 -2.87 -13.29
C ALA A 147 -10.33 -1.88 -13.25
N ARG A 148 -11.41 -2.20 -13.96
CA ARG A 148 -12.69 -1.50 -13.89
C ARG A 148 -13.84 -2.49 -13.95
N TYR A 149 -15.02 -2.08 -13.48
CA TYR A 149 -16.24 -2.83 -13.75
C TYR A 149 -16.73 -2.57 -15.17
N ASN A 150 -17.23 -3.60 -15.84
CA ASN A 150 -17.99 -3.46 -17.08
C ASN A 150 -19.50 -3.35 -16.80
N GLU A 151 -20.30 -3.23 -17.87
CA GLU A 151 -21.76 -3.08 -17.77
C GLU A 151 -22.47 -4.29 -17.15
N LYS A 152 -21.80 -5.45 -17.10
CA LYS A 152 -22.30 -6.68 -16.47
C LYS A 152 -21.79 -6.87 -15.04
N SER A 153 -21.21 -5.82 -14.43
CA SER A 153 -20.61 -5.83 -13.09
C SER A 153 -19.48 -6.86 -12.92
N SER A 154 -18.83 -7.29 -14.01
CA SER A 154 -17.62 -8.11 -13.93
C SER A 154 -16.37 -7.25 -14.05
N VAL A 155 -15.26 -7.75 -13.48
CA VAL A 155 -13.96 -7.08 -13.59
C VAL A 155 -13.45 -7.18 -15.04
N GLU A 156 -13.09 -6.05 -15.60
CA GLU A 156 -12.40 -5.91 -16.88
C GLU A 156 -11.02 -5.30 -16.62
N ARG A 157 -9.97 -5.95 -17.14
CA ARG A 157 -8.58 -5.50 -17.02
C ARG A 157 -8.18 -4.71 -18.26
N GLY A 158 -7.59 -3.54 -18.07
CA GLY A 158 -6.99 -2.75 -19.14
C GLY A 158 -5.63 -3.27 -19.59
N ALA A 159 -5.00 -2.53 -20.51
CA ALA A 159 -3.64 -2.80 -20.94
C ALA A 159 -2.64 -2.68 -19.77
N LYS A 160 -1.60 -3.52 -19.77
CA LYS A 160 -0.49 -3.40 -18.82
C LYS A 160 0.14 -2.01 -18.95
N GLN A 161 0.44 -1.40 -17.81
CA GLN A 161 1.11 -0.12 -17.70
C GLN A 161 2.25 -0.22 -16.70
N GLU A 162 3.35 0.48 -17.00
CA GLU A 162 4.45 0.60 -16.07
C GLU A 162 3.97 1.32 -14.80
N THR A 163 4.37 0.78 -13.65
CA THR A 163 4.07 1.32 -12.33
C THR A 163 5.36 1.34 -11.53
N LEU A 164 5.66 2.49 -10.92
CA LEU A 164 6.83 2.70 -10.09
C LEU A 164 6.43 2.58 -8.61
N LEU A 165 7.19 1.78 -7.87
CA LEU A 165 7.12 1.64 -6.44
C LEU A 165 8.28 2.42 -5.79
N ILE A 166 7.96 3.17 -4.75
CA ILE A 166 8.93 3.93 -3.94
C ILE A 166 9.07 3.27 -2.56
N PRO A 167 10.19 3.50 -1.85
CA PRO A 167 10.27 3.17 -0.44
C PRO A 167 9.11 3.75 0.36
N TYR A 168 8.47 2.93 1.19
CA TYR A 168 7.26 3.32 1.94
C TYR A 168 7.46 4.59 2.78
N TYR A 169 8.65 4.79 3.34
CA TYR A 169 8.95 5.97 4.16
C TYR A 169 8.97 7.29 3.37
N LEU A 170 8.98 7.26 2.04
CA LEU A 170 8.93 8.44 1.16
C LEU A 170 7.51 8.81 0.73
N TRP A 171 6.51 8.00 1.08
CA TRP A 171 5.11 8.30 0.77
C TRP A 171 4.67 9.66 1.31
N ASN A 172 3.71 10.30 0.62
CA ASN A 172 3.02 11.52 1.00
C ASN A 172 3.89 12.78 0.98
N ASN A 173 5.06 12.72 0.33
CA ASN A 173 5.91 13.88 0.04
C ASN A 173 5.46 14.65 -1.21
N LYS A 174 4.48 14.14 -1.97
CA LYS A 174 3.87 14.79 -3.15
C LYS A 174 2.42 15.23 -2.93
N GLY A 175 2.00 15.27 -1.67
CA GLY A 175 0.65 15.64 -1.27
C GLY A 175 -0.31 14.45 -1.19
N PRO A 176 -1.54 14.70 -0.69
CA PRO A 176 -2.48 13.65 -0.38
C PRO A 176 -3.00 12.96 -1.65
N GLY A 177 -3.05 11.63 -1.61
CA GLY A 177 -3.71 10.82 -2.62
C GLY A 177 -3.55 9.32 -2.35
N GLU A 178 -3.87 8.49 -3.33
CA GLU A 178 -3.90 7.04 -3.18
C GLU A 178 -2.50 6.44 -2.96
N MET A 179 -2.41 5.43 -2.09
CA MET A 179 -1.21 4.62 -1.86
C MET A 179 -1.61 3.21 -1.42
N THR A 180 -0.82 2.20 -1.81
CA THR A 180 -0.92 0.86 -1.23
C THR A 180 0.45 0.19 -1.08
N VAL A 181 0.62 -0.54 0.03
CA VAL A 181 1.76 -1.43 0.29
C VAL A 181 1.44 -2.84 -0.19
N TRP A 182 0.23 -3.33 0.14
CA TRP A 182 -0.25 -4.64 -0.27
C TRP A 182 -0.89 -4.55 -1.65
N LEU A 183 -0.17 -5.07 -2.64
CA LEU A 183 -0.48 -5.06 -4.06
C LEU A 183 -1.42 -6.21 -4.39
N PRO A 184 -2.66 -5.97 -4.85
CA PRO A 184 -3.59 -7.05 -5.18
C PRO A 184 -3.12 -7.82 -6.41
N VAL A 185 -3.16 -9.15 -6.34
CA VAL A 185 -2.76 -10.05 -7.43
C VAL A 185 -3.92 -10.90 -7.96
N SER A 186 -5.15 -10.67 -7.47
CA SER A 186 -6.35 -11.34 -7.97
C SER A 186 -7.53 -10.37 -8.16
N ASP A 187 -8.45 -10.70 -9.08
CA ASP A 187 -9.66 -9.90 -9.34
C ASP A 187 -10.56 -9.74 -8.10
N ASN A 188 -10.48 -10.68 -7.16
CA ASN A 188 -11.25 -10.64 -5.91
C ASN A 188 -10.71 -9.62 -4.89
N THR A 189 -9.49 -9.12 -5.10
CA THR A 189 -8.75 -8.31 -4.12
C THR A 189 -8.39 -6.91 -4.62
N VAL A 190 -8.38 -6.73 -5.95
CA VAL A 190 -8.29 -5.41 -6.56
C VAL A 190 -9.55 -4.60 -6.27
N ARG A 191 -9.47 -3.27 -6.33
CA ARG A 191 -10.62 -2.37 -6.24
C ARG A 191 -10.91 -1.80 -7.62
N PRO A 192 -11.71 -2.48 -8.47
CA PRO A 192 -11.95 -2.00 -9.82
C PRO A 192 -12.61 -0.62 -9.81
N THR A 193 -12.20 0.25 -10.72
CA THR A 193 -12.89 1.52 -10.93
C THR A 193 -14.36 1.26 -11.30
N PRO A 194 -15.33 1.82 -10.57
CA PRO A 194 -16.74 1.63 -10.90
C PRO A 194 -17.13 2.36 -12.17
N LEU A 195 -18.18 1.87 -12.84
CA LEU A 195 -18.79 2.59 -13.95
C LEU A 195 -19.40 3.91 -13.42
N PRO A 196 -19.18 5.04 -14.09
CA PRO A 196 -19.77 6.30 -13.69
C PRO A 196 -21.29 6.22 -13.57
N SER A 197 -21.84 6.66 -12.43
CA SER A 197 -23.27 6.84 -12.21
C SER A 197 -23.65 8.31 -12.37
N ILE A 198 -24.96 8.60 -12.41
CA ILE A 198 -25.45 9.98 -12.39
C ILE A 198 -24.95 10.69 -11.11
N ALA A 199 -24.99 10.00 -9.96
CA ALA A 199 -24.51 10.52 -8.69
C ALA A 199 -22.99 10.82 -8.72
N SER A 200 -22.16 9.93 -9.28
CA SER A 200 -20.70 10.15 -9.28
C SER A 200 -20.21 11.20 -10.28
N LYS A 201 -21.04 11.54 -11.28
CA LYS A 201 -20.79 12.68 -12.18
C LYS A 201 -21.26 14.01 -11.60
N SER A 202 -22.14 13.99 -10.60
CA SER A 202 -22.70 15.21 -10.02
C SER A 202 -21.66 16.03 -9.27
N ARG A 203 -21.91 17.34 -9.18
CA ARG A 203 -21.24 18.19 -8.20
C ARG A 203 -21.99 18.11 -6.88
N VAL A 204 -21.28 17.78 -5.80
CA VAL A 204 -21.88 17.69 -4.46
C VAL A 204 -21.53 18.92 -3.64
N THR A 205 -22.55 19.52 -3.01
CA THR A 205 -22.40 20.56 -1.98
C THR A 205 -23.10 20.12 -0.70
N ALA A 206 -22.74 20.70 0.44
CA ALA A 206 -23.35 20.36 1.72
C ALA A 206 -23.29 21.52 2.73
N SER A 207 -24.13 21.43 3.77
CA SER A 207 -24.14 22.38 4.89
C SER A 207 -22.83 22.46 5.66
N VAL A 208 -22.03 21.38 5.64
CA VAL A 208 -20.68 21.35 6.22
C VAL A 208 -19.68 20.93 5.12
N PRO A 209 -18.98 21.87 4.48
CA PRO A 209 -18.05 21.56 3.39
C PRO A 209 -16.72 21.05 3.97
N THR A 210 -16.60 19.74 4.14
CA THR A 210 -15.34 19.08 4.53
C THR A 210 -14.72 18.36 3.34
N LYS A 211 -13.42 18.02 3.42
CA LYS A 211 -12.77 17.18 2.40
C LYS A 211 -13.44 15.80 2.25
N ALA A 212 -14.09 15.31 3.30
CA ALA A 212 -14.83 14.05 3.28
C ALA A 212 -16.12 14.11 2.44
N LEU A 213 -16.54 15.29 1.95
CA LEU A 213 -17.70 15.42 1.08
C LEU A 213 -17.54 14.62 -0.23
N LEU A 214 -16.30 14.43 -0.69
CA LEU A 214 -16.00 13.55 -1.83
C LEU A 214 -16.50 12.11 -1.60
N ALA A 215 -16.57 11.66 -0.34
CA ALA A 215 -17.07 10.33 0.00
C ALA A 215 -18.57 10.16 -0.25
N VAL A 216 -19.31 11.22 -0.58
CA VAL A 216 -20.75 11.16 -0.85
C VAL A 216 -21.05 10.59 -2.25
N ASN A 217 -20.17 10.80 -3.21
CA ASN A 217 -20.35 10.34 -4.60
C ASN A 217 -19.15 9.58 -5.18
N ASP A 218 -18.23 9.13 -4.33
CA ASP A 218 -17.04 8.34 -4.67
C ASP A 218 -17.31 6.90 -5.13
N GLN A 219 -18.57 6.46 -5.12
CA GLN A 219 -19.00 5.10 -5.46
C GLN A 219 -18.39 3.99 -4.59
N TYR A 220 -17.85 4.34 -3.42
CA TYR A 220 -17.44 3.37 -2.42
C TYR A 220 -18.64 2.98 -1.54
N GLU A 221 -18.89 1.67 -1.45
CA GLU A 221 -19.90 1.11 -0.56
C GLU A 221 -19.20 0.50 0.67
N PRO A 222 -19.40 1.05 1.89
CA PRO A 222 -18.78 0.52 3.10
C PRO A 222 -19.38 -0.84 3.47
N LYS A 223 -18.58 -1.72 4.09
CA LYS A 223 -19.09 -3.04 4.52
C LYS A 223 -20.14 -2.95 5.63
N SER A 224 -20.04 -1.91 6.45
CA SER A 224 -20.94 -1.66 7.59
C SER A 224 -20.82 -0.21 8.07
N SER A 225 -21.72 0.22 8.95
CA SER A 225 -21.72 1.59 9.50
C SER A 225 -20.51 1.91 10.40
N ILE A 226 -19.73 0.91 10.83
CA ILE A 226 -18.49 1.09 11.61
C ILE A 226 -17.23 0.97 10.75
N ASP A 227 -17.37 0.77 9.43
CA ASP A 227 -16.24 0.69 8.52
C ASP A 227 -15.50 2.03 8.47
N ARG A 228 -14.26 2.04 8.97
CA ARG A 228 -13.36 3.20 8.96
C ARG A 228 -12.22 3.04 7.95
N SER A 229 -12.30 2.04 7.06
CA SER A 229 -11.26 1.78 6.06
C SER A 229 -11.26 2.78 4.90
N TRP A 230 -12.29 3.63 4.83
CA TRP A 230 -12.46 4.65 3.81
C TRP A 230 -13.00 5.95 4.43
N PRO A 231 -12.73 7.13 3.84
CA PRO A 231 -13.37 8.36 4.25
C PRO A 231 -14.90 8.24 4.25
N TYR A 232 -15.55 8.81 5.25
CA TYR A 232 -17.00 8.91 5.33
C TYR A 232 -17.41 10.33 5.72
N TYR A 233 -18.49 10.82 5.10
CA TYR A 233 -19.03 12.13 5.40
C TYR A 233 -19.98 12.05 6.62
N HIS A 234 -19.85 12.97 7.57
CA HIS A 234 -20.67 13.03 8.77
C HIS A 234 -20.89 14.47 9.25
N TRP A 235 -21.90 14.67 10.10
CA TRP A 235 -22.22 15.97 10.69
C TRP A 235 -21.83 16.13 12.16
N TRP A 236 -21.31 15.09 12.83
CA TRP A 236 -20.83 15.21 14.23
C TRP A 236 -19.81 16.36 14.39
N PRO A 237 -19.88 17.19 15.46
CA PRO A 237 -20.78 17.10 16.63
C PRO A 237 -22.08 17.91 16.51
N LYS A 238 -22.52 18.28 15.29
CA LYS A 238 -23.76 19.04 15.11
C LYS A 238 -24.94 18.27 15.67
N ASN A 239 -25.63 18.87 16.64
CA ASN A 239 -26.84 18.35 17.25
C ASN A 239 -27.98 19.35 17.05
N ASN A 240 -29.21 18.84 16.88
CA ASN A 240 -30.43 19.64 16.83
C ASN A 240 -30.38 20.80 15.80
N SER A 241 -29.75 20.57 14.66
CA SER A 241 -29.64 21.53 13.56
C SER A 241 -30.00 20.88 12.24
N TRP A 242 -30.53 21.67 11.31
CA TRP A 242 -30.78 21.23 9.94
C TRP A 242 -29.45 21.07 9.20
N GLN A 243 -29.26 19.90 8.60
CA GLN A 243 -28.12 19.59 7.77
C GLN A 243 -28.60 19.17 6.39
N TRP A 244 -27.80 19.46 5.37
CA TRP A 244 -28.16 19.14 4.00
C TRP A 244 -26.96 18.71 3.15
N ILE A 245 -27.25 17.88 2.16
CA ILE A 245 -26.39 17.53 1.02
C ILE A 245 -27.19 17.83 -0.25
N GLN A 246 -26.53 18.39 -1.25
CA GLN A 246 -27.09 18.69 -2.55
C GLN A 246 -26.25 18.09 -3.67
N TYR A 247 -26.93 17.48 -4.64
CA TYR A 247 -26.35 16.97 -5.88
C TYR A 247 -26.79 17.88 -7.03
N ASP A 248 -25.83 18.44 -7.75
CA ASP A 248 -26.06 19.20 -8.98
C ASP A 248 -25.69 18.31 -10.18
N PHE A 249 -26.67 18.06 -11.05
CA PHE A 249 -26.51 17.27 -12.27
C PHE A 249 -26.37 18.15 -13.50
N ASP A 250 -25.65 17.68 -14.52
CA ASP A 250 -25.43 18.44 -15.77
C ASP A 250 -26.70 18.63 -16.60
N LYS A 251 -27.66 17.73 -16.46
CA LYS A 251 -28.95 17.76 -17.13
C LYS A 251 -30.05 17.37 -16.17
N MET A 252 -31.28 17.74 -16.50
CA MET A 252 -32.45 17.27 -15.79
C MET A 252 -32.58 15.75 -15.95
N GLU A 253 -32.77 15.05 -14.84
CA GLU A 253 -32.92 13.59 -14.80
C GLU A 253 -34.30 13.25 -14.26
N GLU A 254 -35.06 12.44 -14.98
CA GLU A 254 -36.36 11.94 -14.55
C GLU A 254 -36.20 10.60 -13.84
N ASN A 255 -37.02 10.34 -12.81
CA ASN A 255 -37.06 9.07 -12.06
C ASN A 255 -35.74 8.68 -11.36
N LEU A 256 -35.08 9.65 -10.73
CA LEU A 256 -33.81 9.40 -10.02
C LEU A 256 -34.04 8.73 -8.66
N VAL A 257 -33.38 7.59 -8.43
CA VAL A 257 -33.30 6.95 -7.11
C VAL A 257 -31.84 6.97 -6.67
N ILE A 258 -31.53 7.77 -5.64
CA ILE A 258 -30.20 7.77 -5.00
C ILE A 258 -30.28 6.88 -3.77
N GLN A 259 -29.58 5.74 -3.81
CA GLN A 259 -29.39 4.88 -2.64
C GLN A 259 -27.93 4.99 -2.20
N LYS A 260 -27.70 5.60 -1.03
CA LYS A 260 -26.43 5.51 -0.30
C LYS A 260 -26.71 5.54 1.20
N PHE A 261 -26.14 4.59 1.95
CA PHE A 261 -26.30 4.54 3.40
C PHE A 261 -25.49 5.65 4.07
N ILE A 262 -26.16 6.67 4.60
CA ILE A 262 -25.55 7.74 5.39
C ILE A 262 -25.90 7.50 6.86
N GLY A 263 -25.22 6.54 7.51
CA GLY A 263 -25.48 6.21 8.92
C GLY A 263 -26.93 5.80 9.20
N LEU A 264 -27.33 5.84 10.49
CA LEU A 264 -28.60 5.36 11.06
C LEU A 264 -29.89 6.08 10.59
N MET A 265 -29.95 6.64 9.38
CA MET A 265 -31.15 7.28 8.84
C MET A 265 -31.57 6.68 7.49
N THR A 266 -32.79 6.12 7.47
CA THR A 266 -33.59 5.95 6.25
C THR A 266 -34.26 7.27 5.91
N VAL A 267 -34.10 7.80 4.70
CA VAL A 267 -34.68 9.09 4.28
C VAL A 267 -35.65 8.89 3.11
N HIS A 268 -36.85 9.49 3.20
CA HIS A 268 -37.83 9.59 2.10
C HIS A 268 -37.58 10.87 1.28
N LEU A 269 -37.73 10.80 -0.04
CA LEU A 269 -37.32 11.82 -1.02
C LEU A 269 -38.50 12.23 -1.93
N GLU A 270 -38.73 13.54 -2.10
CA GLU A 270 -39.59 14.14 -3.14
C GLU A 270 -38.83 15.26 -3.91
N VAL A 271 -39.22 15.49 -5.16
CA VAL A 271 -38.39 15.95 -6.30
C VAL A 271 -38.26 17.48 -6.46
N VAL A 272 -37.11 17.92 -7.01
CA VAL A 272 -36.84 19.00 -8.01
C VAL A 272 -35.50 19.72 -7.74
N VAL A 273 -35.05 19.73 -6.48
CA VAL A 273 -33.65 19.99 -6.08
C VAL A 273 -33.35 18.92 -5.03
N PHE A 274 -32.37 18.04 -5.26
CA PHE A 274 -32.06 17.00 -4.28
C PHE A 274 -31.33 17.62 -3.09
N GLN A 275 -32.08 18.29 -2.22
CA GLN A 275 -31.60 18.75 -0.93
C GLN A 275 -32.02 17.71 0.11
N LEU A 276 -31.08 16.89 0.57
CA LEU A 276 -31.30 15.91 1.63
C LEU A 276 -31.38 16.64 2.96
N ILE A 277 -32.56 17.18 3.31
CA ILE A 277 -32.75 18.00 4.53
C ILE A 277 -33.22 17.09 5.66
N GLY A 278 -32.38 16.91 6.69
CA GLY A 278 -32.70 16.09 7.86
C GLY A 278 -32.36 16.79 9.18
N ARG A 279 -33.18 16.55 10.22
CA ARG A 279 -32.88 17.02 11.59
C ARG A 279 -32.13 15.93 12.34
N PHE A 280 -30.85 16.16 12.61
CA PHE A 280 -30.00 15.20 13.30
C PHE A 280 -30.20 15.29 14.82
N ASN A 281 -30.76 14.23 15.41
CA ASN A 281 -30.89 14.07 16.86
C ASN A 281 -30.02 12.89 17.30
N THR A 282 -29.06 13.13 18.19
CA THR A 282 -28.38 12.08 18.94
C THR A 282 -29.29 11.71 20.13
N LYS A 283 -29.67 10.44 20.24
CA LYS A 283 -30.05 9.84 21.53
C LYS A 283 -28.82 9.21 22.13
#